data_AF-A0A7K3XCI3-F1
#
_entry.id   AF-A0A7K3XCI3-F1
#
_cell.length_a   1.000
_cell.length_b   1.000
_cell.length_c   1.000
_cell.angle_alpha   90.00
_cell.angle_beta   90.00
_cell.angle_gamma   90.00
#
_symmetry.space_group_name_H-M   'P 1'
#
loop_
_entity.id
_entity.type
_entity.pdbx_description
1 polymer ?
#
loop_
_entity_poly.entity_id
_entity_poly.type
_entity_poly.pdbx_seq_one_letter_code
_entity_poly.pdbx_strand_id
1 'polypeptide(L)'
;MRDDADRFDELVANLTTDDPEFVESFRRGRPAPPREYRQARRHRGLLLLGSASSVVLSAAQHSRPLLSGALLLLALASALASALVTCPHLDAPT
;
A
#
# COMPACT_ATOMS: atom_id res chain seq x y z
N MET A 1 12.22 28.74 43.22
CA MET A 1 11.26 27.85 42.54
C MET A 1 11.16 28.42 41.13
N ARG A 2 11.80 27.79 40.14
CA ARG A 2 11.78 28.29 38.75
C ARG A 2 10.34 28.10 38.27
N ASP A 3 9.72 29.20 37.87
CA ASP A 3 8.27 29.28 37.70
C ASP A 3 7.86 28.43 36.49
N ASP A 4 6.75 27.70 36.58
CA ASP A 4 6.30 26.82 35.50
C ASP A 4 6.01 27.62 34.21
N ALA A 5 5.74 28.93 34.35
CA ALA A 5 5.61 29.89 33.27
C ALA A 5 6.92 30.03 32.45
N ASP A 6 8.06 30.21 33.12
CA ASP A 6 9.36 30.36 32.43
C ASP A 6 9.72 29.08 31.65
N ARG A 7 9.37 27.92 32.21
CA ARG A 7 9.57 26.62 31.57
C ARG A 7 8.67 26.46 30.35
N PHE A 8 7.44 26.97 30.42
CA PHE A 8 6.50 26.91 29.30
C PHE A 8 6.94 27.84 28.16
N ASP A 9 7.41 29.03 28.48
CA ASP A 9 7.92 29.98 27.48
C ASP A 9 9.16 29.45 26.77
N GLU A 10 10.08 28.81 27.51
CA GLU A 10 11.25 28.14 26.95
C GLU A 10 10.84 26.99 26.01
N LEU A 11 9.82 26.21 26.38
CA LEU A 11 9.27 25.14 25.54
C LEU A 11 8.65 25.70 24.25
N VAL A 12 7.88 26.78 24.33
CA VAL A 12 7.25 27.43 23.17
C VAL A 12 8.31 28.04 22.25
N ALA A 13 9.38 28.64 22.79
CA ALA A 13 10.48 29.18 22.01
C ALA A 13 11.22 28.10 21.21
N ASN A 14 11.52 26.97 21.87
CA ASN A 14 12.15 25.82 21.22
C ASN A 14 11.23 25.22 20.13
N LEU A 15 9.94 25.04 20.43
CA LEU A 15 8.99 24.47 19.48
C LEU A 15 8.75 25.38 18.25
N THR A 16 8.78 26.70 18.44
CA THR A 16 8.67 27.69 17.35
C THR A 16 9.86 27.61 16.40
N THR A 17 11.04 27.27 16.92
CA THR A 17 12.27 27.06 16.12
C THR A 17 12.21 25.74 15.36
N ASP A 18 11.76 24.66 16.01
CA ASP A 18 11.77 23.31 15.44
C ASP A 18 10.66 23.06 14.41
N ASP A 19 9.45 23.59 14.65
CA ASP A 19 8.28 23.42 13.77
C ASP A 19 7.38 24.68 13.73
N PRO A 20 7.75 25.70 12.94
CA PRO A 20 6.98 26.95 12.85
C PRO A 20 5.59 26.74 12.23
N GLU A 21 5.44 25.76 11.32
CA GLU A 21 4.15 25.44 10.70
C GLU A 21 3.17 24.84 11.72
N PHE A 22 3.67 24.03 12.65
CA PHE A 22 2.86 23.51 13.76
C PHE A 22 2.37 24.64 14.67
N VAL A 23 3.25 25.57 15.07
CA VAL A 23 2.88 26.70 15.93
C VAL A 23 1.85 27.61 15.27
N GLU A 24 2.03 27.92 13.99
CA GLU A 24 1.13 28.80 13.25
C GLU A 24 -0.26 28.16 13.04
N SER A 25 -0.31 26.86 12.76
CA SER A 25 -1.56 26.12 12.62
C SER A 25 -2.28 25.92 13.96
N PHE A 26 -1.53 25.70 15.04
CA PHE A 26 -2.05 25.67 16.41
C PHE A 26 -2.69 27.01 16.80
N ARG A 27 -2.04 28.14 16.51
CA ARG A 27 -2.60 29.49 16.73
C ARG A 27 -3.89 29.75 15.95
N ARG A 28 -4.03 29.16 14.76
CA ARG A 28 -5.25 29.24 13.93
C ARG A 28 -6.37 28.30 14.39
N GLY A 29 -6.19 27.55 15.49
CA GLY A 29 -7.19 26.62 16.03
C GLY A 29 -7.31 25.30 15.25
N ARG A 30 -6.40 25.04 14.31
CA ARG A 30 -6.32 23.76 13.58
C ARG A 30 -4.88 23.27 13.58
N PRO A 31 -4.43 22.61 14.67
CA PRO A 31 -3.07 22.11 14.75
C PRO A 31 -2.77 21.18 13.57
N ALA A 32 -1.78 21.55 12.77
CA ALA A 32 -1.24 20.69 11.75
C ALA A 32 -0.54 19.50 12.43
N PRO A 33 -0.47 18.32 11.77
CA PRO A 33 0.28 17.21 12.31
C PRO A 33 1.77 17.59 12.47
N PRO A 34 2.43 17.20 13.58
CA PRO A 34 3.83 17.49 13.82
C PRO A 34 4.73 17.02 12.68
N ARG A 35 5.88 17.68 12.50
CA ARG A 35 6.88 17.40 11.46
C ARG A 35 7.21 15.91 11.29
N GLU A 36 7.35 15.16 12.37
CA GLU A 36 7.66 13.73 12.36
C GLU A 36 6.61 12.92 11.57
N TYR A 37 5.32 13.24 11.78
CA TYR A 37 4.21 12.60 11.07
C TYR A 37 4.14 13.03 9.61
N ARG A 38 4.50 14.28 9.29
CA ARG A 38 4.58 14.76 7.91
C ARG A 38 5.72 14.09 7.15
N GLN A 39 6.88 13.90 7.80
CA GLN A 39 8.03 13.22 7.21
C GLN A 39 7.73 11.73 6.99
N ALA A 40 7.13 11.05 7.96
CA ALA A 40 6.67 9.67 7.79
C ALA A 40 5.67 9.54 6.63
N ARG A 41 4.75 10.50 6.46
CA ARG A 41 3.81 10.53 5.33
C ARG A 41 4.49 10.76 3.99
N ARG A 42 5.55 11.58 3.95
CA ARG A 42 6.37 11.78 2.75
C ARG A 42 7.08 10.49 2.32
N HIS A 43 7.57 9.71 3.27
CA HIS A 43 8.27 8.45 2.98
C HIS A 43 7.33 7.26 2.79
N ARG A 44 6.07 7.32 3.22
CA ARG A 44 5.08 6.26 3.00
C ARG A 44 4.92 5.87 1.53
N GLY A 45 4.89 6.85 0.62
CA GLY A 45 4.77 6.57 -0.82
C GLY A 45 5.97 5.79 -1.36
N LEU A 46 7.18 6.15 -0.92
CA LEU A 46 8.43 5.48 -1.29
C LEU A 46 8.52 4.08 -0.68
N LEU A 47 8.09 3.91 0.57
CA LEU A 47 8.04 2.61 1.25
C LEU A 47 7.04 1.66 0.58
N LEU A 48 5.85 2.16 0.21
CA LEU A 48 4.86 1.38 -0.54
C LEU A 48 5.39 0.98 -1.91
N LEU A 49 5.98 1.92 -2.65
CA LEU A 49 6.57 1.63 -3.96
C LEU A 49 7.71 0.61 -3.88
N GLY A 50 8.60 0.74 -2.88
CA GLY A 50 9.70 -0.20 -2.63
C GLY A 50 9.23 -1.59 -2.21
N SER A 51 8.16 -1.66 -1.40
CA SER A 51 7.57 -2.94 -1.01
C SER A 51 6.88 -3.64 -2.20
N ALA A 52 6.15 -2.90 -3.03
CA ALA A 52 5.48 -3.44 -4.20
C ALA A 52 6.48 -3.97 -5.24
N SER A 53 7.57 -3.22 -5.51
CA SER A 53 8.62 -3.66 -6.42
C SER A 53 9.33 -4.91 -5.92
N SER A 54 9.58 -5.00 -4.61
CA SER A 54 10.18 -6.18 -3.98
C SER A 54 9.29 -7.43 -4.10
N VAL A 55 7.97 -7.28 -3.93
CA VAL A 55 6.99 -8.38 -4.12
C VAL A 55 6.96 -8.84 -5.58
N VAL A 56 6.94 -7.91 -6.54
CA VAL A 56 6.94 -8.24 -7.98
C VAL A 56 8.24 -8.94 -8.38
N LEU A 57 9.39 -8.46 -7.90
CA LEU A 57 10.69 -9.06 -8.20
C LEU A 57 10.82 -10.46 -7.58
N SER A 58 10.35 -10.63 -6.34
CA SER A 58 10.33 -11.92 -5.65
C SER A 58 9.39 -12.92 -6.37
N ALA A 59 8.21 -12.46 -6.80
CA ALA A 59 7.28 -13.27 -7.60
C ALA A 59 7.88 -13.68 -8.96
N ALA A 60 8.57 -12.76 -9.65
CA ALA A 60 9.24 -13.04 -10.92
C ALA A 60 10.42 -14.01 -10.79
N GLN A 61 11.11 -14.02 -9.64
CA GLN A 61 12.21 -14.95 -9.37
C GLN A 61 11.74 -16.36 -8.98
N HIS A 62 10.59 -16.49 -8.31
CA HIS A 62 10.03 -17.77 -7.86
C HIS A 62 9.09 -18.44 -8.88
N SER A 63 8.73 -17.78 -9.98
CA SER A 63 7.75 -18.27 -10.96
C SER A 63 8.33 -19.27 -11.99
N ARG A 64 9.04 -20.30 -11.53
CA ARG A 64 9.49 -21.47 -12.31
C ARG A 64 9.31 -22.71 -11.41
N PRO A 65 8.13 -23.37 -11.25
CA PRO A 65 7.28 -23.91 -12.32
C PRO A 65 5.74 -23.90 -12.03
N LEU A 66 5.22 -23.08 -11.10
CA LEU A 66 3.78 -23.15 -10.76
C LEU A 66 2.85 -22.46 -11.77
N LEU A 67 3.37 -21.49 -12.55
CA LEU A 67 2.59 -20.82 -13.60
C LEU A 67 2.27 -21.74 -14.78
N SER A 68 3.16 -22.68 -15.15
CA SER A 68 2.86 -23.63 -16.22
C SER A 68 1.74 -24.61 -15.83
N GLY A 69 1.68 -25.01 -14.56
CA GLY A 69 0.61 -25.87 -14.04
C GLY A 69 -0.76 -25.20 -14.08
N ALA A 70 -0.86 -23.95 -13.60
CA ALA A 70 -2.11 -23.20 -13.64
C ALA A 70 -2.57 -22.91 -15.08
N LEU A 71 -1.64 -22.58 -15.99
CA LEU A 71 -1.95 -22.37 -17.41
C LEU A 71 -2.39 -23.67 -18.11
N LEU A 72 -1.76 -24.82 -17.82
CA LEU A 72 -2.19 -26.12 -18.35
C LEU A 72 -3.59 -26.50 -17.86
N LEU A 73 -3.90 -26.30 -16.58
CA LEU A 73 -5.24 -26.58 -16.04
C LEU A 73 -6.30 -25.69 -16.66
N LEU A 74 -6.01 -24.40 -16.87
CA LEU A 74 -6.94 -23.47 -17.52
C LEU A 74 -7.16 -23.82 -19.00
N ALA A 75 -6.10 -24.17 -19.74
CA ALA A 75 -6.19 -24.59 -21.13
C ALA A 75 -6.97 -25.91 -21.28
N LEU A 76 -6.74 -26.87 -20.38
CA LEU A 76 -7.46 -28.14 -20.35
C LEU A 76 -8.95 -27.94 -20.03
N ALA A 77 -9.28 -27.11 -19.04
CA ALA A 77 -10.66 -26.80 -18.69
C ALA A 77 -11.41 -26.11 -19.85
N SER A 78 -10.74 -25.20 -20.56
CA SER A 78 -11.30 -24.54 -21.75
C SER A 78 -11.53 -25.51 -22.91
N ALA A 79 -10.58 -26.43 -23.16
CA ALA A 79 -10.73 -27.46 -24.18
C ALA A 79 -11.88 -28.43 -23.86
N LEU A 80 -12.03 -28.82 -22.59
CA LEU A 80 -13.14 -29.66 -22.13
C LEU A 80 -14.49 -28.95 -22.22
N ALA A 81 -14.57 -27.69 -21.80
CA ALA A 81 -15.78 -26.89 -21.95
C ALA A 81 -16.15 -26.73 -23.43
N SER A 82 -15.16 -26.51 -24.30
CA SER A 82 -15.38 -26.43 -25.74
C SER A 82 -15.83 -27.77 -26.32
N ALA A 83 -15.25 -28.89 -25.88
CA ALA A 83 -15.67 -30.23 -26.30
C ALA A 83 -17.09 -30.56 -25.83
N LEU A 84 -17.46 -30.21 -24.60
CA LEU A 84 -18.81 -30.40 -24.05
C LEU A 84 -19.85 -29.53 -24.77
N VAL A 85 -19.49 -28.29 -25.11
CA VAL A 85 -20.35 -27.37 -25.89
C VAL A 85 -20.44 -27.78 -27.36
N THR A 86 -19.38 -28.37 -27.91
CA THR A 86 -19.30 -28.82 -29.32
C THR A 86 -19.74 -30.28 -29.50
N CYS A 87 -20.30 -30.92 -28.47
CA CYS A 87 -21.05 -32.17 -28.62
C CYS A 87 -22.56 -31.88 -28.68
N PRO A 88 -23.11 -31.35 -29.80
CA PRO A 88 -24.53 -31.42 -30.05
C PRO A 88 -24.86 -32.87 -30.43
N HIS A 89 -25.66 -33.51 -29.57
CA HIS A 89 -26.79 -34.31 -30.02
C HIS A 89 -26.45 -35.57 -30.86
N LEU A 90 -25.93 -36.61 -30.20
CA LEU A 90 -26.07 -38.00 -30.64
C LEU A 90 -26.97 -38.75 -29.66
N ASP A 91 -28.27 -38.53 -29.81
CA ASP A 91 -29.41 -39.36 -29.39
C ASP A 91 -30.62 -38.79 -30.14
N ALA A 92 -31.45 -39.49 -30.90
CA ALA A 92 -31.52 -40.84 -31.43
C ALA A 92 -32.67 -40.83 -32.48
N PRO A 93 -32.81 -41.83 -33.35
CA PRO A 93 -33.74 -41.85 -34.48
C PRO A 93 -35.16 -42.25 -34.08
N THR A 94 -36.15 -41.67 -34.77
CA THR A 94 -37.35 -42.37 -35.29
C THR A 94 -37.93 -41.54 -36.43
#